data_AF-F8PVT9-F1
#
_entry.id   AF-F8PVT9-F1
#
_cell.length_a   1.000
_cell.length_b   1.000
_cell.length_c   1.000
_cell.angle_alpha   90.00
_cell.angle_beta   90.00
_cell.angle_gamma   90.00
#
_symmetry.space_group_name_H-M   'P 1'
#
loop_
_entity.id
_entity.type
_entity.pdbx_description
1 polymer ?
#
loop_
_entity_poly.entity_id
_entity_poly.type
_entity_poly.pdbx_seq_one_letter_code
_entity_poly.pdbx_strand_id
1 'polypeptide(L)'
;MSRGKDGKFPDDQLAQIFHDATEAPAGQYRARGCPAALKYIEILGIQQGRQWGVCTMNEFRKWLGLKEFESFEEWNPDPVIANAARRLYQHIDNLELYTGLQCEQHMPLSDGLRFSCGYTMTRAVLSDAIALIRGDRFYTTDYTPLAMTSWGFQDC
;
A
#
# COMPACT_ATOMS: atom_id res chain seq x y z
N MET A 1 28.40 6.88 6.41
CA MET A 1 28.78 7.81 5.32
C MET A 1 28.90 9.22 5.90
N SER A 2 29.96 9.95 5.55
CA SER A 2 30.18 11.34 5.96
C SER A 2 30.41 12.22 4.73
N ARG A 3 30.02 13.49 4.81
CA ARG A 3 30.25 14.45 3.71
C ARG A 3 31.74 14.75 3.58
N GLY A 4 32.20 14.94 2.34
CA GLY A 4 33.54 15.40 2.02
C GLY A 4 33.73 16.89 2.33
N LYS A 5 34.93 17.40 2.04
CA LYS A 5 35.28 18.83 2.25
C LYS A 5 34.47 19.78 1.37
N ASP A 6 33.91 19.29 0.28
CA ASP A 6 33.00 19.98 -0.64
C ASP A 6 31.53 19.91 -0.20
N GLY A 7 31.24 19.27 0.93
CA GLY A 7 29.89 19.08 1.46
C GLY A 7 29.07 18.00 0.75
N LYS A 8 29.65 17.29 -0.24
CA LYS A 8 28.97 16.22 -0.96
C LYS A 8 29.23 14.86 -0.32
N PHE A 9 28.36 13.90 -0.60
CA PHE A 9 28.65 12.50 -0.31
C PHE A 9 29.48 11.90 -1.44
N PRO A 10 30.37 10.92 -1.17
CA PRO A 10 31.10 10.24 -2.23
C PRO A 10 30.15 9.48 -3.17
N ASP A 11 30.26 9.73 -4.48
CA ASP A 11 29.35 9.16 -5.49
C ASP A 11 29.40 7.63 -5.50
N ASP A 12 30.58 7.02 -5.40
CA ASP A 12 30.74 5.55 -5.37
C ASP A 12 29.98 4.92 -4.19
N GLN A 13 29.96 5.58 -3.03
CA GLN A 13 29.23 5.08 -1.85
C GLN A 13 27.72 5.22 -2.03
N LEU A 14 27.25 6.29 -2.67
CA LEU A 14 25.83 6.46 -3.00
C LEU A 14 25.38 5.41 -4.02
N ALA A 15 26.17 5.21 -5.08
CA ALA A 15 25.88 4.20 -6.10
C ALA A 15 25.81 2.80 -5.47
N GLN A 16 26.73 2.47 -4.57
CA GLN A 16 26.72 1.20 -3.86
C GLN A 16 25.43 1.01 -3.04
N ILE A 17 24.97 2.05 -2.32
CA ILE A 17 23.71 1.97 -1.56
C ILE A 17 22.52 1.66 -2.46
N PHE A 18 22.43 2.29 -3.65
CA PHE A 18 21.35 2.01 -4.59
C PHE A 18 21.42 0.59 -5.14
N HIS A 19 22.61 0.13 -5.51
CA HIS A 19 22.80 -1.25 -5.97
C HIS A 19 22.41 -2.26 -4.90
N ASP A 20 22.93 -2.11 -3.68
CA ASP A 20 22.61 -3.01 -2.57
C ASP A 20 21.11 -3.01 -2.26
N ALA A 21 20.45 -1.85 -2.33
CA ALA A 21 19.01 -1.75 -2.11
C ALA A 21 18.18 -2.48 -3.19
N THR A 22 18.67 -2.54 -4.43
CA THR A 22 17.98 -3.29 -5.51
C THR A 22 18.17 -4.80 -5.43
N GLU A 23 19.25 -5.27 -4.79
CA GLU A 23 19.52 -6.70 -4.62
C GLU A 23 18.75 -7.32 -3.45
N ALA A 24 18.28 -6.50 -2.49
CA ALA A 24 17.53 -6.97 -1.33
C ALA A 24 16.01 -7.03 -1.62
N PRO A 25 15.38 -8.22 -1.75
CA PRO A 25 13.95 -8.30 -2.00
C PRO A 25 13.14 -7.78 -0.80
N ALA A 26 12.13 -6.96 -1.10
CA ALA A 26 11.18 -6.51 -0.09
C ALA A 26 10.32 -7.68 0.45
N GLY A 27 9.82 -7.51 1.68
CA GLY A 27 8.91 -8.48 2.30
C GLY A 27 7.58 -8.57 1.53
N GLN A 28 7.04 -9.78 1.42
CA GLN A 28 5.73 -10.01 0.82
C GLN A 28 4.61 -9.50 1.74
N TYR A 29 3.54 -8.95 1.16
CA TYR A 29 2.30 -8.65 1.88
C TYR A 29 1.69 -9.93 2.43
N ARG A 30 1.48 -9.97 3.75
CA ARG A 30 0.80 -11.06 4.45
C ARG A 30 0.50 -10.68 5.89
N ALA A 31 -0.49 -11.36 6.46
CA ALA A 31 -0.69 -11.37 7.91
C ALA A 31 0.60 -11.81 8.63
N ARG A 32 0.93 -11.14 9.73
CA ARG A 32 2.18 -11.36 10.50
C ARG A 32 3.47 -11.18 9.67
N GLY A 33 3.41 -10.41 8.58
CA GLY A 33 4.59 -10.05 7.78
C GLY A 33 5.43 -8.91 8.38
N CYS A 34 4.86 -8.11 9.30
CA CYS A 34 5.53 -6.95 9.88
C CYS A 34 6.62 -7.37 10.91
N PRO A 35 7.86 -6.87 10.79
CA PRO A 35 8.93 -7.15 11.76
C PRO A 35 8.56 -6.68 13.17
N ALA A 36 9.01 -7.41 14.19
CA ALA A 36 8.73 -7.08 15.59
C ALA A 36 9.18 -5.65 15.98
N ALA A 37 10.25 -5.14 15.36
CA ALA A 37 10.74 -3.78 15.57
C ALA A 37 9.72 -2.69 15.18
N LEU A 38 8.82 -2.98 14.23
CA LEU A 38 7.80 -2.03 13.74
C LEU A 38 6.44 -2.21 14.42
N LYS A 39 6.33 -3.10 15.42
CA LYS A 39 5.07 -3.38 16.13
C LYS A 39 4.37 -2.11 16.66
N TYR A 40 5.13 -1.16 17.19
CA TYR A 40 4.55 0.09 17.70
C TYR A 40 3.92 0.94 16.58
N ILE A 41 4.48 0.89 15.37
CA ILE A 41 3.96 1.60 14.20
C ILE A 41 2.60 1.01 13.78
N GLU A 42 2.47 -0.32 13.77
CA GLU A 42 1.18 -0.98 13.48
C GLU A 42 0.10 -0.60 14.49
N ILE A 43 0.44 -0.56 15.78
CA ILE A 43 -0.50 -0.15 16.85
C ILE A 43 -0.94 1.29 16.64
N LEU A 44 -0.01 2.19 16.31
CA LEU A 44 -0.31 3.59 16.03
C LEU A 44 -1.19 3.72 14.76
N GLY A 45 -0.95 2.93 13.72
CA GLY A 45 -1.78 2.91 12.51
C GLY A 45 -3.23 2.51 12.80
N ILE A 46 -3.43 1.47 13.61
CA ILE A 46 -4.76 1.03 14.05
C ILE A 46 -5.44 2.12 14.89
N GLN A 47 -4.72 2.69 15.88
CA GLN A 47 -5.26 3.76 16.72
C GLN A 47 -5.63 5.00 15.91
N GLN A 48 -4.80 5.37 14.92
CA GLN A 48 -5.05 6.51 14.06
C GLN A 48 -6.29 6.31 13.21
N GLY A 49 -6.48 5.10 12.64
CA GLY A 49 -7.69 4.75 11.91
C GLY A 49 -8.94 4.91 12.77
N ARG A 50 -8.91 4.41 14.01
CA ARG A 50 -10.02 4.59 14.97
C ARG A 50 -10.30 6.04 15.27
N GLN A 51 -9.25 6.85 15.50
CA GLN A 51 -9.41 8.27 15.80
C GLN A 51 -10.03 9.05 14.63
N TRP A 52 -9.67 8.71 13.40
CA TRP A 52 -10.27 9.31 12.20
C TRP A 52 -11.67 8.79 11.89
N GLY A 53 -12.15 7.77 12.59
CA GLY A 53 -13.44 7.15 12.32
C GLY A 53 -13.49 6.50 10.94
N VAL A 54 -12.39 5.86 10.52
CA VAL A 54 -12.37 5.13 9.23
C VAL A 54 -13.40 4.01 9.25
N CYS A 55 -13.95 3.69 8.08
CA CYS A 55 -14.94 2.64 7.91
C CYS A 55 -14.39 1.24 8.21
N THR A 56 -15.27 0.25 8.24
CA THR A 56 -14.89 -1.17 8.35
C THR A 56 -14.45 -1.72 6.98
N MET A 57 -13.85 -2.91 6.99
CA MET A 57 -13.41 -3.59 5.78
C MET A 57 -14.57 -3.83 4.80
N ASN A 58 -15.73 -4.28 5.28
CA ASN A 58 -16.89 -4.54 4.42
C ASN A 58 -17.55 -3.26 3.91
N GLU A 59 -17.65 -2.21 4.74
CA GLU A 59 -18.12 -0.90 4.29
C GLU A 59 -17.24 -0.34 3.16
N PHE A 60 -15.92 -0.49 3.27
CA PHE A 60 -14.98 -0.05 2.25
C PHE A 60 -15.10 -0.88 0.96
N ARG A 61 -15.21 -2.20 1.07
CA ARG A 61 -15.43 -3.09 -0.08
C ARG A 61 -16.71 -2.74 -0.81
N LYS A 62 -17.81 -2.54 -0.08
CA LYS A 62 -19.10 -2.10 -0.64
C LYS A 62 -18.99 -0.78 -1.37
N TRP A 63 -18.28 0.20 -0.79
CA TRP A 63 -18.04 1.50 -1.44
C TRP A 63 -17.23 1.37 -2.75
N LEU A 64 -16.25 0.46 -2.79
CA LEU A 64 -15.49 0.13 -4.00
C LEU A 64 -16.28 -0.71 -5.03
N GLY A 65 -17.53 -1.11 -4.73
CA GLY A 65 -18.33 -2.00 -5.57
C GLY A 65 -17.85 -3.46 -5.55
N LEU A 66 -17.18 -3.89 -4.48
CA LEU A 66 -16.70 -5.25 -4.27
C LEU A 66 -17.69 -6.07 -3.44
N LYS A 67 -17.65 -7.41 -3.61
CA LYS A 67 -18.41 -8.34 -2.75
C LYS A 67 -17.95 -8.17 -1.30
N GLU A 68 -18.86 -7.90 -0.37
CA GLU A 68 -18.58 -7.95 1.06
C GLU A 68 -18.14 -9.37 1.47
N PHE A 69 -17.23 -9.49 2.44
CA PHE A 69 -16.85 -10.79 2.99
C PHE A 69 -17.96 -11.33 3.88
N GLU A 70 -18.37 -12.58 3.66
CA GLU A 70 -19.40 -13.25 4.45
C GLU A 70 -18.82 -13.99 5.68
N SER A 71 -17.51 -14.23 5.68
CA SER A 71 -16.81 -14.91 6.78
C SER A 71 -15.35 -14.48 6.89
N PHE A 72 -14.71 -14.78 8.03
CA PHE A 72 -13.28 -14.54 8.21
C PHE A 72 -12.42 -15.40 7.27
N GLU A 73 -12.89 -16.59 6.89
CA GLU A 73 -12.22 -17.48 5.94
C GLU A 73 -12.25 -16.93 4.50
N GLU A 74 -13.30 -16.22 4.10
CA GLU A 74 -13.32 -15.52 2.81
C GLU A 74 -12.30 -14.36 2.77
N TRP A 75 -12.05 -13.71 3.90
CA TRP A 75 -11.06 -12.65 4.03
C TRP A 75 -9.62 -13.16 4.07
N ASN A 76 -9.38 -14.20 4.87
CA ASN A 76 -8.08 -14.87 4.96
C ASN A 76 -8.27 -16.39 5.18
N PRO A 77 -7.77 -17.25 4.28
CA PRO A 77 -7.98 -18.70 4.36
C PRO A 77 -7.12 -19.38 5.44
N ASP A 78 -6.12 -18.70 6.02
CA ASP A 78 -5.34 -19.27 7.12
C ASP A 78 -6.19 -19.29 8.41
N PRO A 79 -6.54 -20.48 8.94
CA PRO A 79 -7.38 -20.59 10.12
C PRO A 79 -6.74 -19.96 11.35
N VAL A 80 -5.41 -19.85 11.44
CA VAL A 80 -4.73 -19.18 12.56
C VAL A 80 -5.00 -17.68 12.54
N ILE A 81 -5.02 -17.07 11.37
CA ILE A 81 -5.30 -15.64 11.18
C ILE A 81 -6.79 -15.36 11.33
N ALA A 82 -7.63 -16.11 10.62
CA ALA A 82 -9.09 -15.98 10.67
C ALA A 82 -9.63 -16.15 12.10
N ASN A 83 -9.16 -17.16 12.85
CA ASN A 83 -9.59 -17.37 14.23
C ASN A 83 -9.12 -16.27 15.19
N ALA A 84 -7.93 -15.70 14.98
CA ALA A 84 -7.45 -14.59 15.80
C ALA A 84 -8.34 -13.35 15.61
N ALA A 85 -8.68 -13.01 14.36
CA ALA A 85 -9.60 -11.93 14.04
C ALA A 85 -11.01 -12.21 14.58
N ARG A 86 -11.53 -13.44 14.42
CA ARG A 86 -12.83 -13.85 14.96
C ARG A 86 -12.94 -13.63 16.46
N ARG A 87 -11.92 -14.01 17.23
CA ARG A 87 -11.90 -13.82 18.69
C ARG A 87 -11.88 -12.35 19.10
N LEU A 88 -11.31 -11.48 18.27
CA LEU A 88 -11.22 -10.04 18.55
C LEU A 88 -12.48 -9.30 18.12
N TYR A 89 -12.93 -9.50 16.89
CA TYR A 89 -13.98 -8.72 16.24
C TYR A 89 -15.38 -9.35 16.36
N GLN A 90 -15.47 -10.65 16.70
CA GLN A 90 -16.69 -11.46 16.85
C GLN A 90 -17.50 -11.67 15.56
N HIS A 91 -17.67 -10.63 14.74
CA HIS A 91 -18.37 -10.64 13.46
C HIS A 91 -17.50 -10.05 12.35
N ILE A 92 -17.66 -10.55 11.12
CA ILE A 92 -16.83 -10.12 9.98
C ILE A 92 -17.03 -8.63 9.63
N ASP A 93 -18.24 -8.11 9.79
CA ASP A 93 -18.55 -6.69 9.55
C ASP A 93 -17.86 -5.74 10.53
N ASN A 94 -17.42 -6.24 11.69
CA ASN A 94 -16.68 -5.44 12.67
C ASN A 94 -15.18 -5.38 12.37
N LEU A 95 -14.70 -6.05 11.32
CA LEU A 95 -13.28 -6.06 10.94
C LEU A 95 -12.87 -4.66 10.50
N GLU A 96 -11.93 -4.06 11.25
CA GLU A 96 -11.41 -2.71 10.96
C GLU A 96 -10.65 -2.67 9.63
N LEU A 97 -10.72 -1.53 8.94
CA LEU A 97 -10.10 -1.37 7.63
C LEU A 97 -8.57 -1.60 7.66
N TYR A 98 -7.84 -1.04 8.62
CA TYR A 98 -6.38 -1.18 8.67
C TYR A 98 -5.96 -2.65 8.77
N THR A 99 -6.49 -3.38 9.77
CA THR A 99 -6.24 -4.81 9.94
C THR A 99 -6.73 -5.61 8.74
N GLY A 100 -7.92 -5.29 8.24
CA GLY A 100 -8.53 -5.91 7.07
C GLY A 100 -7.63 -5.85 5.85
N LEU A 101 -7.08 -4.67 5.53
CA LEU A 101 -6.19 -4.48 4.38
C LEU A 101 -4.83 -5.16 4.57
N GLN A 102 -4.21 -5.03 5.75
CA GLN A 102 -2.87 -5.60 6.01
C GLN A 102 -2.85 -7.13 6.02
N CYS A 103 -3.96 -7.75 6.43
CA CYS A 103 -4.07 -9.19 6.59
C CYS A 103 -5.03 -9.85 5.58
N GLU A 104 -5.54 -9.13 4.58
CA GLU A 104 -6.26 -9.74 3.46
C GLU A 104 -5.35 -10.72 2.73
N GLN A 105 -5.89 -11.89 2.33
CA GLN A 105 -5.13 -12.82 1.50
C GLN A 105 -4.66 -12.13 0.22
N HIS A 106 -3.36 -12.22 -0.07
CA HIS A 106 -2.81 -11.63 -1.27
C HIS A 106 -3.42 -12.28 -2.52
N MET A 107 -3.60 -11.49 -3.57
CA MET A 107 -3.98 -12.04 -4.87
C MET A 107 -2.91 -13.01 -5.37
N PRO A 108 -3.30 -14.08 -6.11
CA PRO A 108 -2.32 -14.92 -6.78
C PRO A 108 -1.54 -14.09 -7.79
N LEU A 109 -0.22 -14.28 -7.81
CA LEU A 109 0.64 -13.67 -8.81
C LEU A 109 0.33 -14.29 -10.18
N SER A 110 0.24 -13.44 -11.20
CA SER A 110 0.18 -13.85 -12.60
C SER A 110 1.38 -13.28 -13.35
N ASP A 111 1.70 -13.86 -14.52
CA ASP A 111 2.77 -13.32 -15.37
C ASP A 111 2.46 -11.85 -15.72
N GLY A 112 3.39 -10.95 -15.35
CA GLY A 112 3.29 -9.51 -15.55
C GLY A 112 2.74 -8.70 -14.36
N LEU A 113 2.14 -9.32 -13.35
CA LEU A 113 1.66 -8.62 -12.14
C LEU A 113 2.53 -8.96 -10.93
N ARG A 114 3.41 -8.03 -10.54
CA ARG A 114 4.25 -8.17 -9.33
C ARG A 114 3.69 -7.43 -8.11
N PHE A 115 2.53 -6.77 -8.26
CA PHE A 115 1.85 -6.10 -7.17
C PHE A 115 1.01 -7.12 -6.40
N SER A 116 1.43 -7.45 -5.17
CA SER A 116 1.03 -8.67 -4.47
C SER A 116 0.30 -8.41 -3.14
N CYS A 117 -0.52 -7.37 -3.06
CA CYS A 117 -1.39 -7.16 -1.90
C CYS A 117 -2.79 -7.77 -2.09
N GLY A 118 -3.66 -7.58 -1.09
CA GLY A 118 -5.06 -8.00 -1.17
C GLY A 118 -5.82 -7.30 -2.30
N TYR A 119 -6.90 -7.94 -2.77
CA TYR A 119 -7.70 -7.41 -3.88
C TYR A 119 -8.30 -6.05 -3.54
N THR A 120 -8.75 -5.86 -2.28
CA THR A 120 -9.33 -4.59 -1.82
C THR A 120 -8.32 -3.46 -1.91
N MET A 121 -7.11 -3.68 -1.37
CA MET A 121 -6.03 -2.69 -1.40
C MET A 121 -5.62 -2.37 -2.84
N THR A 122 -5.51 -3.38 -3.70
CA THR A 122 -5.16 -3.16 -5.11
C THR A 122 -6.20 -2.32 -5.84
N ARG A 123 -7.49 -2.64 -5.65
CA ARG A 123 -8.57 -1.87 -6.29
C ARG A 123 -8.56 -0.42 -5.83
N ALA A 124 -8.38 -0.18 -4.53
CA ALA A 124 -8.32 1.16 -3.96
C ALA A 124 -7.14 1.97 -4.50
N VAL A 125 -5.92 1.42 -4.43
CA VAL A 125 -4.70 2.11 -4.87
C VAL A 125 -4.76 2.42 -6.37
N LEU A 126 -5.24 1.49 -7.21
CA LEU A 126 -5.37 1.75 -8.65
C LEU A 126 -6.42 2.83 -8.93
N SER A 127 -7.53 2.86 -8.18
CA SER A 127 -8.54 3.90 -8.32
C SER A 127 -7.98 5.27 -7.91
N ASP A 128 -7.22 5.32 -6.82
CA ASP A 128 -6.60 6.53 -6.32
C ASP A 128 -5.51 7.05 -7.26
N ALA A 129 -4.66 6.17 -7.81
CA ALA A 129 -3.66 6.54 -8.81
C ALA A 129 -4.28 7.19 -10.07
N ILE A 130 -5.42 6.66 -10.53
CA ILE A 130 -6.17 7.27 -11.64
C ILE A 130 -6.74 8.63 -11.24
N ALA A 131 -7.29 8.75 -10.03
CA ALA A 131 -7.84 10.01 -9.54
C ALA A 131 -6.77 11.08 -9.37
N LEU A 132 -5.57 10.71 -8.90
CA LEU A 132 -4.40 11.60 -8.78
C LEU A 132 -4.02 12.18 -10.14
N ILE A 133 -3.88 11.34 -11.17
CA ILE A 133 -3.50 11.80 -12.52
C ILE A 133 -4.62 12.65 -13.14
N ARG A 134 -5.88 12.20 -13.05
CA ARG A 134 -7.02 12.91 -13.67
C ARG A 134 -7.44 14.17 -12.93
N GLY A 135 -7.15 14.25 -11.64
CA GLY A 135 -7.49 15.40 -10.79
C GLY A 135 -6.42 16.49 -10.81
N ASP A 136 -5.22 16.20 -11.31
CA ASP A 136 -4.15 17.17 -11.40
C ASP A 136 -4.20 17.92 -12.73
N ARG A 137 -4.28 19.26 -12.68
CA ARG A 137 -4.24 20.10 -13.88
C ARG A 137 -2.94 19.91 -14.65
N PHE A 138 -1.82 19.68 -13.96
CA PHE A 138 -0.51 19.54 -14.59
C PHE A 138 -0.39 18.27 -15.43
N TYR A 139 -1.18 17.23 -15.13
CA TYR A 139 -1.25 15.99 -15.91
C TYR A 139 -2.45 15.93 -16.86
N THR A 140 -3.26 17.00 -16.92
CA THR A 140 -4.45 17.07 -17.76
C THR A 140 -4.45 18.33 -18.62
N THR A 141 -5.08 19.42 -18.18
CA THR A 141 -5.30 20.62 -19.00
C THR A 141 -4.03 21.42 -19.27
N ASP A 142 -3.09 21.41 -18.32
CA ASP A 142 -1.85 22.17 -18.39
C ASP A 142 -0.67 21.33 -18.91
N TYR A 143 -0.88 20.05 -19.25
CA TYR A 143 0.13 19.20 -19.87
C TYR A 143 0.34 19.60 -21.34
N THR A 144 1.00 20.74 -21.56
CA THR A 144 1.17 21.36 -22.88
C THR A 144 2.56 21.97 -23.07
N PRO A 145 3.06 22.12 -24.31
CA PRO A 145 4.33 22.80 -24.58
C PRO A 145 4.39 24.25 -24.11
N LEU A 146 3.24 24.94 -23.98
CA LEU A 146 3.20 26.31 -23.49
C LEU A 146 3.54 26.39 -21.99
N ALA A 147 3.04 25.45 -21.20
CA ALA A 147 3.26 25.41 -19.76
C ALA A 147 4.62 24.79 -19.39
N MET A 148 5.08 23.79 -20.16
CA MET A 148 6.29 23.00 -19.85
C MET A 148 7.51 23.35 -20.70
N THR A 149 7.38 24.26 -21.67
CA THR A 149 8.27 24.42 -22.83
C THR A 149 8.24 23.23 -23.79
N SER A 150 8.53 23.43 -25.07
CA SER A 150 8.60 22.35 -26.05
C SER A 150 9.64 21.28 -25.70
N TRP A 151 10.75 21.69 -25.07
CA TRP A 151 11.78 20.75 -24.62
C TRP A 151 11.27 19.90 -23.45
N GLY A 152 10.71 20.53 -22.41
CA GLY A 152 10.17 19.80 -21.26
C GLY A 152 9.03 18.85 -21.62
N PHE A 153 8.17 19.23 -22.57
CA PHE A 153 7.09 18.36 -23.07
C PHE A 153 7.59 17.13 -23.86
N GLN A 154 8.78 17.20 -24.46
CA GLN A 154 9.36 16.07 -25.20
C GLN A 154 10.19 15.13 -24.34
N ASP A 155 10.75 15.63 -23.23
CA ASP A 155 11.58 14.86 -22.30
C ASP A 155 10.75 14.00 -21.32
N CYS A 156 9.53 14.47 -20.98
CA CYS A 156 8.59 13.79 -20.09
C CYS A 156 7.74 12.74 -20.81
#